data_AF-A0A7W4GBF9-F1
#
_entry.id   AF-A0A7W4GBF9-F1
#
_cell.length_a   1.000
_cell.length_b   1.000
_cell.length_c   1.000
_cell.angle_alpha   90.00
_cell.angle_beta   90.00
_cell.angle_gamma   90.00
#
_symmetry.space_group_name_H-M   'P 1'
#
loop_
_entity.id
_entity.type
_entity.pdbx_description
1 polymer ?
#
loop_
_entity_poly.entity_id
_entity_poly.type
_entity_poly.pdbx_seq_one_letter_code
_entity_poly.pdbx_strand_id
1 'polypeptide(L)' 'MSTRPISMSKLHAILRLKYSAKLSHREIARSLNISPGTVANYVKKANELGLNQWP' A
#
# COMPACT_ATOMS: atom_id res chain seq x y z
N MET A 1 -0.50 -8.52 19.77
CA MET A 1 -1.21 -8.05 18.54
C MET A 1 -0.67 -8.84 17.36
N SER A 2 -1.47 -9.74 16.78
CA SER A 2 -1.07 -10.53 15.61
C SER A 2 -1.21 -9.66 14.36
N THR A 3 -0.09 -9.24 13.77
CA THR A 3 -0.04 -8.55 12.48
C THR A 3 -0.48 -9.55 11.42
N ARG A 4 -1.79 -9.68 11.23
CA ARG A 4 -2.35 -10.43 10.10
C ARG A 4 -1.66 -9.89 8.84
N PRO A 5 -1.01 -10.74 8.03
CA PRO A 5 -0.41 -10.29 6.80
C PRO A 5 -1.52 -9.62 6.00
N ILE A 6 -1.27 -8.38 5.59
CA ILE A 6 -2.15 -7.71 4.65
C ILE A 6 -2.24 -8.64 3.44
N SER A 7 -3.44 -9.15 3.16
CA SER A 7 -3.69 -10.04 2.03
C SER A 7 -3.13 -9.39 0.76
N MET A 8 -2.54 -10.19 -0.14
CA MET A 8 -1.94 -9.70 -1.39
C MET A 8 -2.87 -8.73 -2.14
N SER A 9 -4.18 -8.93 -2.09
CA SER A 9 -5.20 -8.02 -2.65
C SER A 9 -5.14 -6.58 -2.12
N LYS A 10 -4.83 -6.38 -0.84
CA LYS A 10 -4.68 -5.03 -0.26
C LYS A 10 -3.35 -4.40 -0.66
N LEU A 11 -2.26 -5.17 -0.71
CA LEU A 11 -0.97 -4.68 -1.25
C LEU A 11 -1.17 -4.18 -2.68
N HIS A 12 -1.83 -5.01 -3.49
CA HIS A 12 -2.21 -4.73 -4.87
C HIS A 12 -3.07 -3.46 -4.98
N ALA A 13 -4.04 -3.28 -4.09
CA ALA A 13 -4.84 -2.07 -4.05
C ALA A 13 -4.04 -0.81 -3.63
N ILE A 14 -3.09 -0.92 -2.69
CA ILE A 14 -2.17 0.19 -2.31
C ILE A 14 -1.36 0.62 -3.53
N LEU A 15 -0.77 -0.35 -4.22
CA LEU A 15 0.00 -0.16 -5.45
C LEU A 15 -0.84 0.51 -6.53
N ARG A 16 -2.01 -0.05 -6.82
CA ARG A 16 -2.96 0.51 -7.79
C ARG A 16 -3.33 1.94 -7.44
N LEU A 17 -3.73 2.23 -6.20
CA LEU A 17 -4.11 3.59 -5.79
C LEU A 17 -2.93 4.58 -5.86
N LYS A 18 -1.70 4.12 -5.58
CA LYS A 18 -0.52 4.98 -5.65
C LYS A 18 -0.08 5.28 -7.08
N TYR A 19 -0.05 4.28 -7.96
CA TYR A 19 0.43 4.47 -9.34
C TYR A 19 -0.67 4.91 -10.30
N SER A 20 -1.89 4.38 -10.18
CA SER A 20 -3.02 4.73 -11.04
C SER A 20 -3.64 6.08 -10.65
N ALA A 21 -3.80 6.34 -9.34
CA ALA A 21 -4.50 7.54 -8.87
C ALA A 21 -3.58 8.60 -8.23
N LYS A 22 -2.26 8.36 -8.15
CA LYS A 22 -1.26 9.28 -7.55
C LYS A 22 -1.66 9.82 -6.17
N LEU A 23 -2.41 9.02 -5.40
CA LEU A 23 -2.95 9.40 -4.10
C LEU A 23 -1.84 9.48 -3.04
N SER A 24 -2.03 10.37 -2.07
CA SER A 24 -1.13 10.46 -0.92
C SER A 24 -1.30 9.27 0.04
N HIS A 25 -0.26 8.95 0.81
CA HIS A 25 -0.29 7.85 1.78
C HIS A 25 -1.48 7.92 2.76
N ARG A 26 -1.93 9.12 3.12
CA ARG A 26 -3.14 9.34 3.95
C ARG A 26 -4.44 8.96 3.26
N GLU A 27 -4.56 9.23 1.96
CA GLU A 27 -5.80 8.94 1.22
C GLU A 27 -5.92 7.45 0.92
N ILE A 28 -4.78 6.80 0.64
CA ILE A 28 -4.69 5.35 0.50
C ILE A 28 -5.06 4.67 1.82
N ALA A 29 -4.52 5.18 2.95
CA ALA A 29 -4.87 4.72 4.29
C ALA A 29 -6.38 4.83 4.56
N ARG A 30 -7.00 5.95 4.17
CA ARG A 30 -8.44 6.19 4.32
C ARG A 30 -9.28 5.26 3.43
N SER A 31 -8.86 5.05 2.19
CA SER A 31 -9.57 4.20 1.22
C SER A 31 -9.52 2.72 1.58
N LEU A 32 -8.40 2.26 2.13
CA LEU A 32 -8.20 0.85 2.49
C LEU A 32 -8.46 0.55 3.97
N ASN A 33 -8.86 1.57 4.73
CA ASN A 33 -9.11 1.50 6.17
C ASN A 33 -7.94 0.84 6.93
N ILE A 34 -6.73 1.34 6.66
CA ILE A 34 -5.47 0.88 7.25
C ILE A 34 -4.67 2.05 7.79
N SER A 35 -3.82 1.78 8.78
CA SER A 35 -2.99 2.82 9.38
C SER A 35 -1.98 3.39 8.36
N PRO A 36 -1.76 4.72 8.35
CA PRO A 36 -0.82 5.35 7.42
C PRO A 36 0.63 4.87 7.62
N GLY A 37 1.02 4.50 8.85
CA GLY A 37 2.33 3.89 9.11
C GLY A 37 2.50 2.53 8.43
N THR A 38 1.42 1.75 8.35
CA THR A 38 1.42 0.48 7.63
C THR A 38 1.55 0.73 6.12
N VAL A 39 0.80 1.69 5.57
CA VAL A 39 0.95 2.10 4.15
C VAL A 39 2.38 2.52 3.85
N ALA A 40 3.00 3.35 4.69
CA ALA A 40 4.37 3.79 4.50
C ALA A 40 5.37 2.62 4.48
N ASN A 41 5.25 1.68 5.42
CA ASN A 41 6.12 0.50 5.48
C ASN A 41 5.96 -0.41 4.25
N TYR A 42 4.73 -0.57 3.77
CA TYR A 42 4.45 -1.38 2.58
C TYR A 42 4.88 -0.71 1.28
N VAL A 43 4.70 0.60 1.15
CA VAL A 43 5.24 1.37 0.03
C VAL A 43 6.76 1.30 0.02
N LYS A 44 7.40 1.41 1.19
CA LYS A 44 8.86 1.28 1.31
C LYS A 44 9.32 -0.09 0.86
N LYS A 45 8.67 -1.16 1.33
CA LYS A 45 8.93 -2.53 0.86
C LYS A 45 8.68 -2.69 -0.64
N ALA A 46 7.59 -2.15 -1.18
CA ALA A 46 7.30 -2.22 -2.61
C ALA A 46 8.39 -1.54 -3.45
N ASN A 47 8.90 -0.40 -2.97
CA ASN A 47 10.02 0.30 -3.60
C ASN A 47 11.34 -0.48 -3.49
N GLU A 48 11.63 -1.10 -2.34
CA GLU A 48 12.80 -1.97 -2.16
C GLU A 48 12.73 -3.22 -3.05
N LEU A 49 11.54 -3.77 -3.25
CA LEU A 49 11.28 -4.91 -4.13
C LEU A 49 11.26 -4.52 -5.62
N GLY A 50 11.40 -3.23 -5.96
CA GLY A 50 11.27 -2.75 -7.34
C GLY A 50 9.87 -2.95 -7.92
N LEU A 51 8.89 -3.29 -7.09
CA LEU A 51 7.48 -3.49 -7.44
C LEU A 51 6.76 -2.14 -7.63
N ASN A 52 7.46 -1.15 -8.19
CA ASN A 52 6.94 0.17 -8.46
C ASN A 52 6.00 0.21 -9.67
N GLN A 53 5.69 -0.95 -10.25
CA GLN A 53 4.85 -1.07 -11.42
C GLN A 53 3.78 -2.11 -11.14
N TRP A 54 2.55 -1.63 -11.02
CA TRP A 54 1.36 -2.45 -11.09
C TRP A 54 1.07 -2.74 -12.57
N PRO A 55 0.87 -4.00 -13.01
CA PRO A 55 0.38 -4.29 -14.36
C PRO A 55 -1.11 -3.96 -14.53
#